data_AF-A0A965PEK5-F1
#
_entry.id   AF-A0A965PEK5-F1
#
_cell.length_a   1.000
_cell.length_b   1.000
_cell.length_c   1.000
_cell.angle_alpha   90.00
_cell.angle_beta   90.00
_cell.angle_gamma   90.00
#
_symmetry.space_group_name_H-M   'P 1'
#
loop_
_entity.id
_entity.type
_entity.pdbx_description
1 polymer ?
#
loop_
_entity_poly.entity_id
_entity_poly.type
_entity_poly.pdbx_seq_one_letter_code
_entity_poly.pdbx_strand_id
1 'polypeptide(L)'
;MAEIYDYAIPGQSLTKTPGSAPFERPPQFTEMGPALDFIFERLIRPESLAKIEVLLKGPVTVVELTKSVLWLGIQQNKWSVDLSFLLFQTVAAQIEAVAKRLGVKDYKFKREDTDYTDFLRDYASYLEAPSKEEQKTENALETTVFKGIA
;
A
#
# COMPACT_ATOMS: atom_id res chain seq x y z
N MET A 1 23.56 -2.41 11.66
CA MET A 1 22.44 -1.60 11.16
C MET A 1 22.78 -1.21 9.74
N ALA A 2 22.31 -1.96 8.74
CA ALA A 2 22.54 -1.62 7.34
C ALA A 2 21.62 -0.44 7.00
N GLU A 3 22.22 0.62 6.45
CA GLU A 3 21.59 1.84 5.98
C GLU A 3 20.33 1.53 5.16
N ILE A 4 19.17 2.04 5.60
CA ILE A 4 17.86 1.84 4.96
C ILE A 4 17.73 2.55 3.59
N TYR A 5 18.77 3.28 3.18
CA TYR A 5 18.89 3.97 1.91
C TYR A 5 20.19 3.62 1.19
N ASP A 6 20.34 2.37 0.75
CA ASP A 6 21.39 1.96 -0.18
C ASP A 6 21.01 2.42 -1.60
N TYR A 7 21.32 3.68 -1.93
CA TYR A 7 21.15 4.21 -3.28
C TYR A 7 22.09 3.48 -4.24
N ALA A 8 21.64 3.24 -5.48
CA ALA A 8 22.52 2.69 -6.50
C ALA A 8 23.76 3.59 -6.66
N ILE A 9 24.94 3.04 -6.39
CA ILE A 9 26.22 3.74 -6.58
C ILE A 9 26.27 4.20 -8.05
N PRO A 10 26.59 5.47 -8.36
CA PRO A 10 26.72 5.91 -9.75
C PRO A 10 27.63 4.97 -10.53
N GLY A 11 27.19 4.55 -11.72
CA GLY A 11 27.92 3.56 -12.50
C GLY A 11 27.80 2.12 -12.00
N GLN A 12 26.78 1.79 -11.19
CA GLN A 12 26.57 0.42 -10.69
C GLN A 12 26.47 -0.62 -11.81
N SER A 13 25.92 -0.22 -12.97
CA SER A 13 25.84 -1.06 -14.17
C SER A 13 27.21 -1.46 -14.72
N LEU A 14 28.28 -0.74 -14.37
CA LEU A 14 29.66 -1.01 -14.81
C LEU A 14 30.49 -1.77 -13.76
N THR A 15 30.03 -1.83 -12.51
CA THR A 15 30.79 -2.42 -11.40
C THR A 15 30.18 -3.73 -10.89
N LYS A 16 28.88 -3.94 -11.10
CA LYS A 16 28.23 -5.22 -10.78
C LYS A 16 28.41 -6.23 -11.91
N THR A 17 28.34 -7.51 -11.54
CA THR A 17 28.32 -8.60 -12.52
C THR A 17 27.14 -8.41 -13.47
N PRO A 18 27.35 -8.48 -14.80
CA PRO A 18 26.28 -8.38 -15.77
C PRO A 18 25.17 -9.41 -15.52
N GLY A 19 23.92 -8.96 -15.55
CA GLY A 19 22.75 -9.80 -15.31
C GLY A 19 22.50 -10.12 -13.83
N SER A 20 23.06 -9.34 -12.90
CA SER A 20 22.87 -9.55 -11.46
C SER A 20 21.57 -8.96 -10.94
N ALA A 21 21.08 -7.87 -11.54
CA ALA A 21 19.82 -7.28 -11.15
C ALA A 21 18.64 -7.98 -11.87
N PRO A 22 17.47 -8.11 -11.22
CA PRO A 22 16.29 -8.72 -11.85
C PRO A 22 15.91 -8.03 -13.16
N PHE A 23 15.98 -6.69 -13.21
CA PHE A 23 15.61 -5.88 -14.39
C PHE A 23 16.64 -5.92 -15.54
N GLU A 24 17.80 -6.54 -15.35
CA GLU A 24 18.79 -6.75 -16.43
C GLU A 24 18.48 -7.99 -17.27
N ARG A 25 17.52 -8.82 -16.84
CA ARG A 25 17.10 -10.04 -17.52
C ARG A 25 15.75 -9.84 -18.21
N PRO A 26 15.45 -10.59 -19.29
CA PRO A 26 14.12 -10.57 -19.86
C PRO A 26 13.07 -11.02 -18.82
N PRO A 27 11.88 -10.40 -18.79
CA PRO A 27 10.79 -10.82 -17.91
C PRO A 27 10.38 -12.27 -18.15
N GLN A 28 9.89 -12.94 -17.10
CA GLN A 28 9.43 -14.32 -17.20
C GLN A 28 8.18 -14.46 -18.10
N PHE A 29 7.28 -13.48 -18.07
CA PHE A 29 6.05 -13.45 -18.86
C PHE A 29 6.02 -12.20 -19.73
N THR A 30 5.79 -12.40 -21.03
CA THR A 30 5.58 -11.33 -22.01
C THR A 30 4.12 -11.23 -22.44
N GLU A 31 3.35 -12.29 -22.22
CA GLU A 31 1.94 -12.40 -22.62
C GLU A 31 1.01 -12.32 -21.41
N MET A 32 -0.18 -11.75 -21.62
CA MET A 32 -1.17 -11.53 -20.57
C MET A 32 -1.74 -12.84 -19.99
N GLY A 33 -2.12 -13.79 -20.85
CA GLY A 33 -2.76 -15.04 -20.42
C GLY A 33 -1.94 -15.83 -19.39
N PRO A 34 -0.69 -16.24 -19.71
CA PRO A 34 0.16 -16.97 -18.79
C PRO A 34 0.44 -16.23 -17.47
N ALA A 35 0.56 -14.89 -17.53
CA ALA A 35 0.76 -14.08 -16.34
C ALA A 35 -0.48 -14.08 -15.44
N LEU A 36 -1.69 -13.97 -16.02
CA LEU A 36 -2.95 -14.03 -15.28
C LEU A 36 -3.17 -15.38 -14.63
N ASP A 37 -2.88 -16.47 -15.32
CA ASP A 37 -3.00 -17.82 -14.79
C ASP A 37 -2.06 -18.01 -13.59
N PHE A 38 -0.80 -17.58 -13.74
CA PHE A 38 0.20 -17.61 -12.67
C PHE A 38 -0.22 -16.82 -11.42
N ILE A 39 -0.85 -15.66 -11.61
CA ILE A 39 -1.38 -14.84 -10.52
C ILE A 39 -2.57 -15.53 -9.87
N PHE A 40 -3.51 -16.02 -10.67
CA PHE A 40 -4.73 -16.66 -10.18
C PHE A 40 -4.41 -17.90 -9.34
N GLU A 41 -3.52 -18.77 -9.83
CA GLU A 41 -3.03 -19.95 -9.10
C GLU A 41 -2.43 -19.61 -7.73
N ARG A 42 -1.84 -18.42 -7.57
CA ARG A 42 -1.33 -17.93 -6.28
C ARG A 42 -2.43 -17.35 -5.40
N LEU A 43 -3.38 -16.65 -5.97
CA LEU A 43 -4.49 -16.04 -5.24
C LEU A 43 -5.39 -17.10 -4.59
N ILE A 44 -5.61 -18.24 -5.26
CA ILE A 44 -6.49 -19.32 -4.75
C ILE A 44 -5.80 -20.27 -3.76
N ARG A 45 -4.51 -20.06 -3.45
CA ARG A 45 -3.83 -20.88 -2.43
C ARG A 45 -4.48 -20.64 -1.06
N PRO A 46 -4.59 -21.67 -0.19
CA PRO A 46 -5.26 -21.54 1.10
C PRO A 46 -4.66 -20.42 1.96
N GLU A 47 -3.34 -20.27 1.95
CA GLU A 47 -2.64 -19.18 2.66
C GLU A 47 -3.00 -17.79 2.11
N SER A 48 -3.13 -17.67 0.79
CA SER A 48 -3.46 -16.40 0.13
C SER A 48 -4.92 -16.03 0.40
N LEU A 49 -5.84 -17.00 0.34
CA LEU A 49 -7.26 -16.79 0.64
C LEU A 49 -7.47 -16.25 2.06
N ALA A 50 -6.83 -16.86 3.06
CA ALA A 50 -6.89 -16.40 4.44
C ALA A 50 -6.34 -14.97 4.61
N LYS A 51 -5.23 -14.63 3.92
CA LYS A 51 -4.66 -13.27 3.94
C LYS A 51 -5.60 -12.27 3.29
N ILE A 52 -6.16 -12.59 2.11
CA ILE A 52 -7.09 -11.72 1.39
C ILE A 52 -8.33 -11.45 2.24
N GLU A 53 -8.88 -12.47 2.91
CA GLU A 53 -10.02 -12.32 3.80
C GLU A 53 -9.75 -11.32 4.93
N VAL A 54 -8.62 -11.47 5.63
CA VAL A 54 -8.24 -10.58 6.74
C VAL A 54 -7.98 -9.16 6.26
N LEU A 55 -7.27 -9.00 5.13
CA LEU A 55 -6.92 -7.68 4.60
C LEU A 55 -8.15 -6.92 4.10
N LEU A 56 -9.09 -7.60 3.43
CA LEU A 56 -10.32 -6.98 2.93
C LEU A 56 -11.36 -6.68 4.01
N LYS A 57 -11.30 -7.35 5.17
CA LYS A 57 -12.05 -6.93 6.36
C LYS A 57 -11.45 -5.67 7.02
N GLY A 58 -10.18 -5.37 6.73
CA GLY A 58 -9.49 -4.19 7.21
C GLY A 58 -9.69 -2.96 6.32
N PRO A 59 -8.83 -1.93 6.46
CA PRO A 59 -8.91 -0.71 5.66
C PRO A 59 -8.32 -0.85 4.26
N VAL A 60 -7.83 -2.05 3.88
CA VAL A 60 -7.14 -2.27 2.61
C VAL A 60 -8.17 -2.50 1.50
N THR A 61 -8.01 -1.77 0.40
CA THR A 61 -8.92 -1.86 -0.74
C THR A 61 -8.48 -2.89 -1.77
N VAL A 62 -9.42 -3.36 -2.60
CA VAL A 62 -9.13 -4.30 -3.70
C VAL A 62 -8.07 -3.74 -4.65
N VAL A 63 -8.16 -2.46 -4.97
CA VAL A 63 -7.19 -1.75 -5.81
C VAL A 63 -5.80 -1.75 -5.19
N GLU A 64 -5.67 -1.55 -3.88
CA GLU A 64 -4.37 -1.57 -3.20
C GLU A 64 -3.75 -2.97 -3.19
N LEU A 65 -4.53 -4.01 -2.89
CA LEU A 65 -4.06 -5.39 -2.99
C LEU A 65 -3.58 -5.72 -4.41
N THR A 66 -4.34 -5.30 -5.42
CA THR A 66 -3.99 -5.49 -6.83
C THR A 66 -2.64 -4.83 -7.14
N LYS A 67 -2.46 -3.56 -6.75
CA LYS A 67 -1.19 -2.84 -6.92
C LYS A 67 -0.03 -3.54 -6.22
N SER A 68 -0.23 -4.02 -4.99
CA SER A 68 0.81 -4.75 -4.25
C SER A 68 1.22 -6.04 -4.94
N VAL A 69 0.27 -6.83 -5.44
CA VAL A 69 0.56 -8.07 -6.18
C VAL A 69 1.34 -7.78 -7.46
N LEU A 70 0.90 -6.77 -8.22
CA LEU A 70 1.55 -6.38 -9.48
C LEU A 70 2.95 -5.82 -9.27
N TRP A 71 3.12 -5.01 -8.22
CA TRP A 71 4.41 -4.46 -7.83
C TRP A 71 5.42 -5.55 -7.46
N LEU A 72 5.00 -6.55 -6.67
CA LEU A 72 5.86 -7.66 -6.29
C LEU A 72 6.35 -8.45 -7.52
N GLY A 73 5.52 -8.61 -8.55
CA GLY A 73 5.96 -9.29 -9.77
C GLY A 73 6.93 -8.46 -10.61
N ILE A 74 6.81 -7.14 -10.63
CA ILE A 74 7.82 -6.26 -11.27
C ILE A 74 9.16 -6.41 -10.56
N GLN A 75 9.16 -6.36 -9.22
CA GLN A 75 10.38 -6.53 -8.42
C GLN A 75 11.08 -7.87 -8.65
N GLN A 76 10.30 -8.93 -8.90
CA GLN A 76 10.81 -10.26 -9.19
C GLN A 76 11.07 -10.52 -10.69
N ASN A 77 10.95 -9.50 -11.53
CA ASN A 77 11.07 -9.58 -12.99
C ASN A 77 10.14 -10.63 -13.63
N LYS A 78 8.91 -10.75 -13.11
CA LYS A 78 7.88 -11.64 -13.67
C LYS A 78 7.26 -11.05 -14.93
N TRP A 79 7.01 -9.75 -14.92
CA TRP A 79 6.43 -9.00 -16.04
C TRP A 79 7.01 -7.58 -16.07
N SER A 80 6.85 -6.91 -17.21
CA SER A 80 7.18 -5.50 -17.35
C SER A 80 6.12 -4.60 -16.69
N VAL A 81 6.46 -3.32 -16.48
CA VAL A 81 5.52 -2.31 -15.97
C VAL A 81 4.34 -2.15 -16.94
N ASP A 82 4.58 -2.15 -18.25
CA ASP A 82 3.52 -2.01 -19.25
C ASP A 82 2.54 -3.18 -19.21
N LEU A 83 3.05 -4.41 -19.10
CA LEU A 83 2.19 -5.59 -18.95
C LEU A 83 1.40 -5.53 -17.64
N SER A 84 1.97 -5.00 -16.56
CA SER A 84 1.27 -4.83 -15.29
C SER A 84 0.03 -3.93 -15.38
N PHE A 85 0.07 -2.89 -16.22
CA PHE A 85 -1.09 -2.03 -16.47
C PHE A 85 -2.22 -2.78 -17.20
N LEU A 86 -1.87 -3.65 -18.15
CA LEU A 86 -2.84 -4.50 -18.85
C LEU A 86 -3.46 -5.54 -17.92
N LEU A 87 -2.66 -6.11 -17.01
CA LEU A 87 -3.10 -7.10 -16.03
C LEU A 87 -4.01 -6.50 -14.95
N PHE A 88 -3.89 -5.20 -14.68
CA PHE A 88 -4.49 -4.53 -13.53
C PHE A 88 -5.99 -4.80 -13.36
N GLN A 89 -6.78 -4.56 -14.41
CA GLN A 89 -8.24 -4.69 -14.32
C GLN A 89 -8.65 -6.15 -14.07
N THR A 90 -8.02 -7.09 -14.75
CA THR A 90 -8.34 -8.51 -14.64
C THR A 90 -7.94 -9.07 -13.28
N VAL A 91 -6.78 -8.70 -12.74
CA VAL A 91 -6.34 -9.12 -11.41
C VAL A 91 -7.24 -8.55 -10.32
N ALA A 92 -7.68 -7.29 -10.44
CA ALA A 92 -8.66 -6.70 -9.52
C ALA A 92 -9.97 -7.50 -9.52
N ALA A 93 -10.47 -7.88 -10.70
CA ALA A 93 -11.66 -8.72 -10.82
C ALA A 93 -11.48 -10.12 -10.22
N GLN A 94 -10.29 -10.73 -10.36
CA GLN A 94 -9.96 -12.00 -9.71
C GLN A 94 -10.02 -11.89 -8.18
N ILE A 95 -9.42 -10.84 -7.61
CA ILE A 95 -9.44 -10.59 -6.15
C ILE A 95 -10.87 -10.33 -5.67
N GLU A 96 -11.66 -9.57 -6.43
CA GLU A 96 -13.07 -9.33 -6.12
C GLU A 96 -13.90 -10.62 -6.14
N ALA A 97 -13.69 -11.48 -7.15
CA ALA A 97 -14.37 -12.77 -7.24
C ALA A 97 -14.02 -13.68 -6.05
N VAL A 98 -12.76 -13.67 -5.62
CA VAL A 98 -12.30 -14.36 -4.41
C VAL A 98 -12.99 -13.80 -3.16
N ALA A 99 -13.05 -12.47 -3.01
CA ALA A 99 -13.70 -11.81 -1.88
C ALA A 99 -15.19 -12.18 -1.76
N LYS A 100 -15.90 -12.16 -2.90
CA LYS A 100 -17.30 -12.57 -2.99
C LYS A 100 -17.51 -14.03 -2.61
N ARG A 101 -16.61 -14.93 -3.04
CA ARG A 101 -16.65 -16.36 -2.66
C ARG A 101 -16.38 -16.59 -1.18
N LEU A 102 -15.54 -15.77 -0.55
CA LEU A 102 -15.25 -15.81 0.89
C LEU A 102 -16.36 -15.17 1.74
N GLY A 103 -17.37 -14.55 1.12
CA GLY A 103 -18.51 -13.95 1.83
C GLY A 103 -18.19 -12.62 2.51
N VAL A 104 -17.12 -11.94 2.11
CA VAL A 104 -16.81 -10.59 2.61
C VAL A 104 -17.79 -9.61 1.96
N LYS A 105 -18.73 -9.06 2.74
CA LYS A 105 -19.81 -8.19 2.22
C LYS A 105 -19.42 -6.71 2.10
N ASP A 106 -18.61 -6.21 3.03
CA ASP A 106 -18.32 -4.77 3.17
C ASP A 106 -16.88 -4.40 2.78
N TYR A 107 -16.35 -4.98 1.70
CA TYR A 107 -15.01 -4.60 1.23
C TYR A 107 -15.07 -3.31 0.40
N LYS A 108 -14.05 -2.46 0.55
CA LYS A 108 -13.89 -1.25 -0.27
C LYS A 108 -13.14 -1.58 -1.57
N PHE A 109 -13.70 -1.20 -2.72
CA PHE A 109 -13.05 -1.44 -4.01
C PHE A 109 -11.84 -0.51 -4.23
N LYS A 110 -12.05 0.79 -4.06
CA LYS A 110 -11.05 1.86 -4.12
C LYS A 110 -11.19 2.72 -2.86
N ARG A 111 -10.10 3.34 -2.41
CA ARG A 111 -10.20 4.44 -1.43
C ARG A 111 -11.00 5.58 -2.07
N GLU A 112 -11.90 6.19 -1.30
CA GLU A 112 -12.56 7.42 -1.73
C GLU A 112 -11.47 8.46 -1.99
N ASP A 113 -11.51 9.10 -3.16
CA ASP A 113 -10.62 10.23 -3.41
C ASP A 113 -11.12 11.34 -2.49
N THR A 114 -10.43 11.59 -1.38
CA THR A 114 -10.69 12.79 -0.57
C THR A 114 -10.45 13.97 -1.49
N ASP A 115 -11.48 14.79 -1.70
CA ASP A 115 -11.30 16.03 -2.45
C ASP A 115 -10.17 16.82 -1.76
N TYR A 116 -9.31 17.47 -2.54
CA TYR A 116 -8.17 18.21 -1.96
C TYR A 116 -8.66 19.25 -0.95
N THR A 117 -9.88 19.76 -1.17
CA THR A 117 -10.63 20.62 -0.25
C THR A 117 -10.93 19.96 1.10
N ASP A 118 -11.33 18.70 1.13
CA ASP A 118 -11.59 17.93 2.35
C ASP A 118 -10.29 17.66 3.11
N PHE A 119 -9.21 17.32 2.40
CA PHE A 119 -7.87 17.19 3.01
C PHE A 119 -7.40 18.51 3.63
N LEU A 120 -7.54 19.62 2.91
CA LEU A 120 -7.15 20.95 3.41
C LEU A 120 -7.98 21.35 4.62
N ARG A 121 -9.27 21.01 4.66
CA ARG A 121 -10.15 21.26 5.79
C ARG A 121 -9.74 20.46 7.03
N ASP A 122 -9.45 19.17 6.85
CA ASP A 122 -8.96 18.31 7.92
C ASP A 122 -7.60 18.83 8.43
N TYR A 123 -6.68 19.18 7.52
CA TYR A 123 -5.37 19.75 7.84
C TYR A 123 -5.46 21.10 8.56
N ALA A 124 -6.31 22.02 8.10
CA ALA A 124 -6.57 23.29 8.77
C ALA A 124 -7.11 23.06 10.19
N SER A 125 -7.99 22.06 10.38
CA SER A 125 -8.47 21.71 11.72
C SER A 125 -7.37 21.16 12.64
N TYR A 126 -6.34 20.50 12.11
CA TYR A 126 -5.17 20.09 12.89
C TYR A 126 -4.26 21.28 13.25
N LEU A 127 -4.21 22.32 12.42
CA LEU A 127 -3.46 23.55 12.70
C LEU A 127 -4.22 24.48 13.67
N GLU A 128 -5.56 24.49 13.59
CA GLU A 128 -6.45 25.26 14.47
C GLU A 128 -6.70 24.56 15.81
N ALA A 129 -6.47 23.25 15.89
CA ALA A 129 -6.47 22.53 17.16
C ALA A 129 -5.38 23.13 18.05
N PRO A 130 -5.72 23.71 19.22
CA PRO A 130 -4.70 24.22 20.13
C PRO A 130 -3.77 23.06 20.46
N SER A 131 -2.46 23.31 20.45
CA SER A 131 -1.49 22.28 20.75
C SER A 131 -1.89 21.64 22.09
N LYS A 132 -1.97 20.31 22.14
CA LYS A 132 -2.36 19.59 23.38
C LYS A 132 -1.43 19.90 24.56
N GLU A 133 -0.30 20.56 24.30
CA GLU A 133 0.64 21.08 25.28
C GLU A 133 0.18 22.41 25.89
N GLU A 134 -0.35 23.36 25.10
CA GLU A 134 -0.84 24.66 25.59
C GLU A 134 -2.06 24.52 26.53
N GLN A 135 -3.00 23.64 26.19
CA GLN A 135 -4.18 23.36 27.04
C GLN A 135 -3.81 22.71 28.38
N LYS A 136 -2.72 21.92 28.42
CA LYS A 136 -2.23 21.31 29.66
C LYS A 136 -1.54 22.34 30.55
N THR A 137 -0.78 23.26 29.95
CA THR A 137 -0.13 24.35 30.69
C THR A 137 -1.15 25.36 31.23
N GLU A 138 -2.18 25.73 30.47
CA GLU A 138 -3.22 26.66 30.95
C GLU A 138 -4.03 26.07 32.10
N ASN A 139 -4.49 24.81 31.98
CA ASN A 139 -5.22 24.14 33.06
C ASN A 139 -4.36 23.93 34.32
N ALA A 140 -3.04 23.71 34.17
CA ALA A 140 -2.13 23.58 35.29
C ALA A 140 -1.87 24.94 35.99
N LEU A 141 -1.79 26.04 35.23
CA LEU A 141 -1.64 27.39 35.76
C LEU A 141 -2.91 27.86 36.49
N GLU A 142 -4.09 27.62 35.94
CA GLU A 142 -5.37 27.96 36.59
C GLU A 142 -5.56 27.19 37.91
N THR A 143 -5.21 25.90 37.94
CA THR A 143 -5.31 25.08 39.15
C THR A 143 -4.34 25.54 40.24
N THR A 144 -3.19 26.11 39.86
CA THR A 144 -2.16 26.59 40.81
C THR A 144 -2.53 27.95 41.39
N VAL A 145 -3.08 28.86 40.56
CA VAL A 145 -3.52 30.20 40.99
C VAL A 145 -4.70 30.11 41.96
N PHE A 146 -5.68 29.23 41.70
CA PHE A 146 -6.83 29.05 42.61
C PHE A 146 -6.46 28.36 43.94
N LYS A 147 -5.39 27.57 43.98
CA LYS A 147 -4.90 26.90 45.21
C LYS A 147 -4.02 27.81 46.08
N GLY A 148 -3.54 28.94 45.54
CA GLY A 148 -2.70 29.91 46.25
C GLY A 148 -3.44 31.08 46.90
N ILE A 149 -4.78 31.16 46.77
CA ILE A 149 -5.62 32.25 47.31
C ILE A 149 -6.52 31.76 48.48
N ALA A 150 -6.32 30.53 48.97
CA ALA A 150 -7.01 29.98 50.14
C ALA A 150 -6.06 29.84 51.35
#